data_AF-A0A316BIC5-F1
#
_entry.id   AF-A0A316BIC5-F1
#
_cell.length_a   1.000
_cell.length_b   1.000
_cell.length_c   1.000
_cell.angle_alpha   90.00
_cell.angle_beta   90.00
_cell.angle_gamma   90.00
#
_symmetry.space_group_name_H-M   'P 1'
#
loop_
_entity.id
_entity.type
_entity.pdbx_description
1 polymer ?
#
loop_
_entity_poly.entity_id
_entity_poly.type
_entity_poly.pdbx_seq_one_letter_code
_entity_poly.pdbx_strand_id
1 'polypeptide(L)'
;MNKKLISGLMFAGGLLCGCTDHVTELDEAYELNGVKIKDFVFKDSRDGNQYSVAVIGGNVWMAENLRYADSSKSKNLKGNTWCYEDKEENCDKYGRLYSWTAALNLDSSSLTSNSGYGCINCNERGVCPEGWHIPSRNDWVNLRDYVDVHNAKESVARSLKSKTGWKSVDSVSTGVDRFGFNAAPSGRHNNDGDYMDAEKFLFFWSSVESDAGTAVGWTLRYDNEYLDYGEYYKNHGLSIRCVIDTNRVVFDTTKSFVAPGKIPLDFGYDSIKVEDKYYHTVDIDDLTWIAENMSVEKGDSWCYKDNADSCAKYGRLYSWNTAMDLCPEGWRLPTTDDFYRLYNFACGANALRSMDNWAKEQGDDIFGFSALPAGGYDGDGFFDLHSSAYFWSSKENSKIEGEAYALFLNYYNNSGEGQPARKSNGYSVRCVKDSKSAE
;
A
#
# COMPACT_ATOMS: atom_id res chain seq x y z
N MET A 1 73.88 22.28 -22.84
CA MET A 1 74.57 20.98 -22.96
C MET A 1 73.57 19.97 -23.51
N ASN A 2 73.93 19.34 -24.64
CA ASN A 2 73.54 18.02 -25.19
C ASN A 2 72.33 17.27 -24.60
N LYS A 3 71.53 16.48 -25.33
CA LYS A 3 71.38 16.13 -26.76
C LYS A 3 70.11 15.26 -26.85
N LYS A 4 69.44 15.33 -28.02
CA LYS A 4 68.56 14.34 -28.68
C LYS A 4 68.53 12.90 -28.08
N LEU A 5 67.37 12.23 -28.11
CA LEU A 5 67.09 11.22 -29.15
C LEU A 5 65.62 10.78 -29.21
N ILE A 6 65.21 10.50 -30.44
CA ILE A 6 63.94 9.99 -30.94
C ILE A 6 63.97 8.46 -30.89
N SER A 7 62.88 7.80 -30.53
CA SER A 7 62.35 6.63 -31.28
C SER A 7 60.96 6.27 -30.78
N GLY A 8 59.99 6.31 -31.70
CA GLY A 8 58.68 5.72 -31.47
C GLY A 8 58.71 4.20 -31.56
N LEU A 9 57.71 3.57 -30.94
CA LEU A 9 57.14 2.32 -31.41
C LEU A 9 55.63 2.35 -31.11
N MET A 10 54.85 2.09 -32.16
CA MET A 10 53.40 1.94 -32.13
C MET A 10 52.98 0.56 -31.58
N PHE A 11 51.69 0.50 -31.21
CA PHE A 11 50.80 -0.65 -31.01
C PHE A 11 51.01 -1.44 -29.71
N ALA A 12 49.98 -1.80 -28.93
CA ALA A 12 48.53 -1.73 -29.09
C ALA A 12 47.85 -1.89 -27.72
N GLY A 13 46.63 -1.37 -27.59
CA GLY A 13 45.57 -2.02 -26.83
C GLY A 13 45.35 -1.53 -25.40
N GLY A 14 44.17 -0.96 -25.17
CA GLY A 14 43.54 -0.88 -23.85
C GLY A 14 43.15 0.53 -23.44
N LEU A 15 41.97 0.98 -23.87
CA LEU A 15 41.29 2.11 -23.23
C LEU A 15 41.08 1.80 -21.74
N LEU A 16 41.76 2.53 -20.86
CA LEU A 16 41.31 2.80 -19.50
C LEU A 16 41.46 4.31 -19.31
N CYS A 17 40.33 5.01 -19.42
CA CYS A 17 40.25 6.44 -19.15
C CYS A 17 40.49 6.65 -17.64
N GLY A 18 41.52 7.44 -17.35
CA GLY A 18 41.86 7.87 -16.01
C GLY A 18 40.96 8.99 -15.50
N CYS A 19 40.98 9.09 -14.18
CA CYS A 19 40.23 9.96 -13.29
C CYS A 19 40.23 11.45 -13.68
N THR A 20 39.14 12.13 -13.34
CA THR A 20 39.21 13.52 -12.85
C THR A 20 38.22 13.71 -11.71
N ASP A 21 38.75 14.05 -10.55
CA ASP A 21 38.02 14.64 -9.44
C ASP A 21 37.33 15.93 -9.90
N HIS A 22 36.01 15.85 -10.05
CA HIS A 22 35.11 16.98 -9.90
C HIS A 22 34.00 16.53 -8.94
N VAL A 23 34.28 16.63 -7.65
CA VAL A 23 33.20 16.82 -6.66
C VAL A 23 32.72 18.25 -6.86
N THR A 24 31.90 18.45 -7.89
CA THR A 24 30.91 19.52 -7.88
C THR A 24 29.79 19.07 -6.98
N GLU A 25 29.48 19.88 -5.96
CA GLU A 25 28.24 19.78 -5.19
C GLU A 25 27.07 19.52 -6.15
N LEU A 26 26.53 18.30 -6.14
CA LEU A 26 25.24 18.00 -6.72
C LEU A 26 24.21 18.31 -5.64
N ASP A 27 23.97 19.60 -5.47
CA ASP A 27 22.85 20.18 -4.73
C ASP A 27 21.61 20.25 -5.65
N GLU A 28 21.32 19.12 -6.33
CA GLU A 28 20.11 18.95 -7.13
C GLU A 28 19.28 17.82 -6.54
N ALA A 29 18.51 18.18 -5.52
CA ALA A 29 17.28 17.49 -5.19
C ALA A 29 16.43 17.43 -6.47
N TYR A 30 16.39 16.27 -7.12
CA TYR A 30 15.28 15.92 -8.00
C TYR A 30 14.03 15.83 -7.10
N GLU A 31 13.37 16.97 -6.88
CA GLU A 31 12.01 17.04 -6.31
C GLU A 31 11.04 16.35 -7.28
N LEU A 32 10.93 15.03 -7.17
CA LEU A 32 9.79 14.28 -7.69
C LEU A 32 8.59 14.55 -6.77
N ASN A 33 7.96 15.73 -6.93
CA ASN A 33 6.62 16.13 -6.46
C ASN A 33 6.19 15.63 -5.05
N GLY A 34 7.10 15.68 -4.07
CA GLY A 34 6.99 14.93 -2.82
C GLY A 34 5.81 15.29 -1.91
N VAL A 35 4.74 14.48 -1.97
CA VAL A 35 3.74 14.44 -0.90
C VAL A 35 4.36 13.72 0.29
N LYS A 36 4.43 14.42 1.43
CA LYS A 36 4.91 13.87 2.69
C LYS A 36 3.76 13.22 3.46
N ILE A 37 3.86 11.92 3.65
CA ILE A 37 2.95 11.16 4.49
C ILE A 37 3.74 10.67 5.70
N LYS A 38 3.21 10.93 6.89
CA LYS A 38 3.82 10.50 8.14
C LYS A 38 2.81 9.66 8.91
N ASP A 39 3.22 8.47 9.34
CA ASP A 39 2.38 7.56 10.11
C ASP A 39 1.01 7.27 9.45
N PHE A 40 1.00 7.09 8.11
CA PHE A 40 -0.20 6.97 7.28
C PHE A 40 -1.19 8.14 7.39
N VAL A 41 -0.71 9.31 7.82
CA VAL A 41 -1.48 10.55 7.87
C VAL A 41 -0.85 11.58 6.94
N PHE A 42 -1.68 12.10 6.04
CA PHE A 42 -1.38 13.26 5.24
C PHE A 42 -1.96 14.52 5.92
N LYS A 43 -1.13 15.56 6.03
CA LYS A 43 -1.57 16.89 6.49
C LYS A 43 -1.63 17.85 5.31
N ASP A 44 -2.82 18.33 5.00
CA ASP A 44 -3.04 19.38 4.00
C ASP A 44 -2.48 20.70 4.52
N SER A 45 -1.47 21.24 3.82
CA SER A 45 -0.82 22.49 4.21
C SER A 45 -1.69 23.72 3.97
N ARG A 46 -2.76 23.60 3.17
CA ARG A 46 -3.63 24.72 2.79
C ARG A 46 -4.55 25.13 3.92
N ASP A 47 -5.01 24.17 4.73
CA ASP A 47 -5.99 24.40 5.81
C ASP A 47 -5.66 23.67 7.12
N GLY A 48 -4.62 22.84 7.14
CA GLY A 48 -4.20 22.06 8.31
C GLY A 48 -5.02 20.79 8.56
N ASN A 49 -5.99 20.46 7.69
CA ASN A 49 -6.74 19.21 7.79
C ASN A 49 -5.81 18.01 7.68
N GLN A 50 -6.11 16.96 8.45
CA GLN A 50 -5.37 15.71 8.45
C GLN A 50 -6.27 14.58 7.95
N TYR A 51 -5.71 13.73 7.11
CA TYR A 51 -6.40 12.61 6.47
C TYR A 51 -5.55 11.37 6.65
N SER A 52 -6.16 10.29 7.13
CA SER A 52 -5.52 8.98 7.06
C SER A 52 -5.46 8.55 5.60
N VAL A 53 -4.54 7.66 5.25
CA VAL A 53 -4.39 7.17 3.87
C VAL A 53 -4.31 5.65 3.82
N ALA A 54 -4.72 5.09 2.70
CA ALA A 54 -4.65 3.67 2.40
C ALA A 54 -4.01 3.42 1.04
N VAL A 55 -3.19 2.37 0.92
CA VAL A 55 -2.63 1.94 -0.35
C VAL A 55 -3.49 0.82 -0.92
N ILE A 56 -4.10 1.05 -2.09
CA ILE A 56 -5.03 0.10 -2.72
C ILE A 56 -4.77 0.09 -4.22
N GLY A 57 -4.50 -1.09 -4.78
CA GLY A 57 -4.26 -1.24 -6.22
C GLY A 57 -3.10 -0.42 -6.77
N GLY A 58 -2.03 -0.22 -5.98
CA GLY A 58 -0.86 0.58 -6.39
C GLY A 58 -1.06 2.09 -6.32
N ASN A 59 -2.17 2.57 -5.74
CA ASN A 59 -2.46 3.99 -5.52
C ASN A 59 -2.64 4.30 -4.03
N VAL A 60 -2.31 5.52 -3.62
CA VAL A 60 -2.56 6.02 -2.26
C VAL A 60 -3.86 6.82 -2.26
N TRP A 61 -4.84 6.37 -1.48
CA TRP A 61 -6.16 6.99 -1.34
C TRP A 61 -6.29 7.67 0.01
N MET A 62 -6.95 8.83 0.07
CA MET A 62 -7.43 9.34 1.36
C MET A 62 -8.46 8.38 1.97
N ALA A 63 -8.38 8.09 3.27
CA ALA A 63 -9.35 7.27 3.98
C ALA A 63 -10.56 8.09 4.47
N GLU A 64 -10.53 9.41 4.35
CA GLU A 64 -11.66 10.30 4.58
C GLU A 64 -11.98 11.16 3.35
N ASN A 65 -13.23 11.59 3.22
CA ASN A 65 -13.63 12.56 2.19
C ASN A 65 -12.97 13.92 2.47
N LEU A 66 -12.60 14.64 1.41
CA LEU A 66 -11.96 15.94 1.50
C LEU A 66 -12.84 16.94 2.28
N ARG A 67 -12.21 17.75 3.14
CA ARG A 67 -12.84 18.81 3.95
C ARG A 67 -12.42 20.23 3.55
N TYR A 68 -11.57 20.38 2.53
CA TYR A 68 -11.05 21.68 2.10
C TYR A 68 -12.15 22.62 1.60
N ALA A 69 -12.20 23.85 2.14
CA ALA A 69 -13.33 24.76 1.94
C ALA A 69 -12.95 26.22 1.65
N ASP A 70 -11.65 26.54 1.57
CA ASP A 70 -11.21 27.93 1.49
C ASP A 70 -11.57 28.58 0.14
N SER A 71 -12.73 29.22 0.13
CA SER A 71 -13.27 29.94 -1.02
C SER A 71 -12.59 31.28 -1.30
N SER A 72 -11.72 31.76 -0.40
CA SER A 72 -10.88 32.94 -0.65
C SER A 72 -9.73 32.62 -1.61
N LYS A 73 -9.25 31.38 -1.56
CA LYS A 73 -8.18 30.86 -2.43
C LYS A 73 -8.75 30.18 -3.68
N SER A 74 -9.87 29.48 -3.54
CA SER A 74 -10.55 28.78 -4.65
C SER A 74 -11.95 29.35 -4.84
N LYS A 75 -12.07 30.39 -5.68
CA LYS A 75 -13.33 31.12 -5.89
C LYS A 75 -14.50 30.22 -6.31
N ASN A 76 -14.22 29.14 -7.05
CA ASN A 76 -15.22 28.20 -7.54
C ASN A 76 -15.90 27.40 -6.42
N LEU A 77 -15.32 27.37 -5.21
CA LEU A 77 -15.96 26.76 -4.03
C LEU A 77 -17.11 27.62 -3.47
N LYS A 78 -17.10 28.94 -3.70
CA LYS A 78 -18.07 29.85 -3.07
C LYS A 78 -19.49 29.54 -3.55
N GLY A 79 -20.32 29.01 -2.65
CA GLY A 79 -21.71 28.63 -2.93
C GLY A 79 -21.87 27.29 -3.65
N ASN A 80 -20.78 26.51 -3.81
CA ASN A 80 -20.76 25.23 -4.51
C ASN A 80 -20.16 24.10 -3.68
N THR A 81 -20.14 24.28 -2.35
CA THR A 81 -19.76 23.25 -1.39
C THR A 81 -20.68 23.30 -0.19
N TRP A 82 -20.99 22.13 0.35
CA TRP A 82 -21.99 21.94 1.39
C TRP A 82 -21.50 20.94 2.43
N CYS A 83 -21.93 21.15 3.67
CA CYS A 83 -21.98 20.08 4.66
C CYS A 83 -23.35 19.42 4.55
N TYR A 84 -23.43 18.12 4.79
CA TYR A 84 -24.73 17.44 4.78
C TYR A 84 -25.71 18.12 5.75
N GLU A 85 -26.94 18.42 5.30
CA GLU A 85 -27.96 19.20 6.02
C GLU A 85 -27.51 20.61 6.47
N ASP A 86 -26.51 21.19 5.82
CA ASP A 86 -25.93 22.50 6.17
C ASP A 86 -25.41 22.58 7.62
N LYS A 87 -25.04 21.44 8.21
CA LYS A 87 -24.47 21.35 9.57
C LYS A 87 -22.96 21.13 9.52
N GLU A 88 -22.18 22.05 10.11
CA GLU A 88 -20.70 21.97 10.05
C GLU A 88 -20.14 20.68 10.68
N GLU A 89 -20.77 20.16 11.74
CA GLU A 89 -20.42 18.87 12.35
C GLU A 89 -20.47 17.68 11.37
N ASN A 90 -21.31 17.77 10.33
CA ASN A 90 -21.37 16.75 9.29
C ASN A 90 -20.21 16.87 8.29
N CYS A 91 -19.62 18.06 8.11
CA CYS A 91 -18.37 18.18 7.36
C CYS A 91 -17.20 17.51 8.09
N ASP A 92 -17.14 17.64 9.42
CA ASP A 92 -16.13 16.94 10.23
C ASP A 92 -16.31 15.42 10.17
N LYS A 93 -17.56 14.96 10.25
CA LYS A 93 -17.90 13.53 10.24
C LYS A 93 -17.76 12.86 8.87
N TYR A 94 -18.27 13.51 7.82
CA TYR A 94 -18.46 12.89 6.51
C TYR A 94 -17.61 13.50 5.40
N GLY A 95 -16.93 14.62 5.65
CA GLY A 95 -16.33 15.44 4.61
C GLY A 95 -17.32 16.39 3.94
N ARG A 96 -16.80 17.16 2.99
CA ARG A 96 -17.59 18.13 2.21
C ARG A 96 -18.16 17.51 0.96
N LEU A 97 -19.32 18.02 0.58
CA LEU A 97 -19.95 17.81 -0.71
C LEU A 97 -19.57 18.96 -1.63
N TYR A 98 -19.22 18.66 -2.88
CA TYR A 98 -18.75 19.64 -3.87
C TYR A 98 -19.58 19.50 -5.13
N SER A 99 -19.92 20.62 -5.78
CA SER A 99 -20.33 20.54 -7.18
C SER A 99 -19.18 19.99 -8.03
N TRP A 100 -19.48 19.42 -9.19
CA TRP A 100 -18.43 18.89 -10.07
C TRP A 100 -17.48 20.01 -10.55
N THR A 101 -18.02 21.20 -10.84
CA THR A 101 -17.20 22.36 -11.19
C THR A 101 -16.36 22.86 -10.02
N ALA A 102 -16.88 22.84 -8.78
CA ALA A 102 -16.10 23.16 -7.59
C ALA A 102 -14.98 22.15 -7.35
N ALA A 103 -15.28 20.86 -7.53
CA ALA A 103 -14.33 19.77 -7.42
C ALA A 103 -13.17 19.96 -8.40
N LEU A 104 -13.44 20.14 -9.69
CA LEU A 104 -12.38 20.36 -10.69
C LEU A 104 -11.84 21.79 -10.73
N ASN A 105 -12.35 22.67 -9.86
CA ASN A 105 -12.02 24.09 -9.83
C ASN A 105 -12.24 24.80 -11.19
N LEU A 106 -13.35 24.48 -11.85
CA LEU A 106 -13.81 25.06 -13.11
C LEU A 106 -14.76 26.24 -12.89
N ASP A 107 -14.86 27.11 -13.90
CA ASP A 107 -15.83 28.21 -13.91
C ASP A 107 -17.27 27.69 -13.97
N SER A 108 -18.20 28.45 -13.37
CA SER A 108 -19.63 28.12 -13.37
C SER A 108 -20.25 27.93 -14.76
N SER A 109 -19.70 28.55 -15.81
CA SER A 109 -20.11 28.36 -17.20
C SER A 109 -19.93 26.91 -17.70
N SER A 110 -19.07 26.11 -17.06
CA SER A 110 -18.89 24.68 -17.33
C SER A 110 -20.03 23.80 -16.81
N LEU A 111 -21.00 24.36 -16.06
CA LEU A 111 -22.17 23.60 -15.61
C LEU A 111 -23.11 23.19 -16.74
N THR A 112 -23.18 23.98 -17.82
CA THR A 112 -24.11 23.77 -18.94
C THR A 112 -23.41 23.70 -20.30
N SER A 113 -22.08 23.62 -20.29
CA SER A 113 -21.27 23.50 -21.50
C SER A 113 -20.39 22.25 -21.41
N ASN A 114 -20.06 21.71 -22.57
CA ASN A 114 -19.04 20.66 -22.66
C ASN A 114 -17.69 21.34 -22.40
N SER A 115 -17.10 21.05 -21.25
CA SER A 115 -15.82 21.62 -20.82
C SER A 115 -14.63 20.92 -21.49
N GLY A 116 -14.88 19.80 -22.18
CA GLY A 116 -13.85 19.01 -22.86
C GLY A 116 -13.15 17.99 -21.95
N TYR A 117 -13.62 17.83 -20.71
CA TYR A 117 -13.06 16.91 -19.72
C TYR A 117 -13.58 15.49 -19.92
N GLY A 118 -13.35 14.91 -21.11
CA GLY A 118 -13.71 13.52 -21.43
C GLY A 118 -12.56 12.51 -21.25
N CYS A 119 -11.44 12.93 -20.68
CA CYS A 119 -10.25 12.11 -20.63
C CYS A 119 -10.29 11.10 -19.47
N ILE A 120 -10.19 9.83 -19.85
CA ILE A 120 -10.26 8.70 -18.91
C ILE A 120 -9.03 8.63 -17.98
N ASN A 121 -7.88 9.19 -18.41
CA ASN A 121 -6.57 9.10 -17.73
C ASN A 121 -5.98 10.48 -17.37
N CYS A 122 -6.79 11.51 -17.14
CA CYS A 122 -6.27 12.79 -16.66
C CYS A 122 -6.17 12.81 -15.14
N ASN A 123 -4.95 12.99 -14.63
CA ASN A 123 -4.70 13.22 -13.21
C ASN A 123 -4.94 14.70 -12.90
N GLU A 124 -6.22 15.08 -12.85
CA GLU A 124 -6.64 16.45 -12.59
C GLU A 124 -6.55 16.77 -11.11
N ARG A 125 -5.67 17.71 -10.74
CA ARG A 125 -5.54 18.14 -9.34
C ARG A 125 -6.88 18.61 -8.77
N GLY A 126 -7.60 19.45 -9.51
CA GLY A 126 -8.84 20.07 -9.05
C GLY A 126 -8.66 20.72 -7.66
N VAL A 127 -9.60 20.43 -6.76
CA VAL A 127 -9.62 20.85 -5.35
C VAL A 127 -8.69 20.03 -4.46
N CYS A 128 -8.14 18.90 -4.95
CA CYS A 128 -7.20 18.11 -4.17
C CYS A 128 -5.89 18.90 -3.90
N PRO A 129 -5.15 18.55 -2.83
CA PRO A 129 -3.89 19.20 -2.52
C PRO A 129 -2.82 19.00 -3.60
N GLU A 130 -1.73 19.75 -3.54
CA GLU A 130 -0.60 19.55 -4.44
C GLU A 130 -0.07 18.11 -4.34
N GLY A 131 0.22 17.50 -5.50
CA GLY A 131 0.62 16.09 -5.59
C GLY A 131 -0.53 15.07 -5.55
N TRP A 132 -1.74 15.48 -5.18
CA TRP A 132 -2.96 14.67 -5.22
C TRP A 132 -3.84 15.04 -6.42
N HIS A 133 -4.65 14.10 -6.90
CA HIS A 133 -5.65 14.36 -7.93
C HIS A 133 -7.05 13.86 -7.56
N ILE A 134 -8.06 14.42 -8.23
CA ILE A 134 -9.41 13.86 -8.23
C ILE A 134 -9.37 12.56 -9.02
N PRO A 135 -9.86 11.44 -8.47
CA PRO A 135 -9.76 10.17 -9.16
C PRO A 135 -10.46 10.22 -10.51
N SER A 136 -9.74 9.74 -11.51
CA SER A 136 -10.28 9.50 -12.84
C SER A 136 -11.21 8.28 -12.84
N ARG A 137 -11.86 8.03 -13.98
CA ARG A 137 -12.62 6.78 -14.14
C ARG A 137 -11.70 5.55 -13.99
N ASN A 138 -10.46 5.64 -14.48
CA ASN A 138 -9.51 4.54 -14.42
C ASN A 138 -9.03 4.27 -12.99
N ASP A 139 -8.82 5.31 -12.18
CA ASP A 139 -8.47 5.15 -10.76
C ASP A 139 -9.54 4.36 -10.02
N TRP A 140 -10.82 4.71 -10.23
CA TRP A 140 -11.94 4.00 -9.62
C TRP A 140 -12.12 2.57 -10.14
N VAL A 141 -11.93 2.33 -11.44
CA VAL A 141 -11.95 0.98 -12.02
C VAL A 141 -10.84 0.13 -11.43
N ASN A 142 -9.61 0.65 -11.37
CA ASN A 142 -8.47 -0.06 -10.77
C ASN A 142 -8.70 -0.36 -9.29
N LEU A 143 -9.26 0.60 -8.52
CA LEU A 143 -9.67 0.36 -7.14
C LEU A 143 -10.68 -0.78 -7.03
N ARG A 144 -11.77 -0.70 -7.81
CA ARG A 144 -12.84 -1.71 -7.79
C ARG A 144 -12.30 -3.08 -8.16
N ASP A 145 -11.54 -3.19 -9.24
CA ASP A 145 -11.06 -4.46 -9.78
C ASP A 145 -10.00 -5.08 -8.84
N TYR A 146 -9.13 -4.27 -8.25
CA TYR A 146 -8.21 -4.74 -7.20
C TYR A 146 -8.98 -5.27 -5.99
N VAL A 147 -9.96 -4.51 -5.51
CA VAL A 147 -10.79 -4.94 -4.36
C VAL A 147 -11.53 -6.23 -4.70
N ASP A 148 -12.11 -6.35 -5.90
CA ASP A 148 -12.87 -7.53 -6.30
C ASP A 148 -12.03 -8.82 -6.28
N VAL A 149 -10.76 -8.72 -6.69
CA VAL A 149 -9.82 -9.85 -6.68
C VAL A 149 -9.30 -10.18 -5.27
N HIS A 150 -9.13 -9.17 -4.41
CA HIS A 150 -8.45 -9.31 -3.12
C HIS A 150 -9.39 -9.24 -1.89
N ASN A 151 -10.70 -9.27 -2.07
CA ASN A 151 -11.70 -9.08 -1.00
C ASN A 151 -11.93 -10.30 -0.08
N ALA A 152 -11.14 -11.36 -0.19
CA ALA A 152 -11.33 -12.61 0.55
C ALA A 152 -12.77 -13.19 0.43
N LYS A 153 -13.33 -13.15 -0.79
CA LYS A 153 -14.66 -13.65 -1.15
C LYS A 153 -15.84 -12.87 -0.56
N GLU A 154 -15.63 -11.67 -0.05
CA GLU A 154 -16.73 -10.76 0.27
C GLU A 154 -17.06 -9.85 -0.91
N SER A 155 -18.00 -8.93 -0.78
CA SER A 155 -18.32 -8.00 -1.85
C SER A 155 -17.41 -6.76 -1.85
N VAL A 156 -17.26 -6.14 -3.02
CA VAL A 156 -16.50 -4.88 -3.17
C VAL A 156 -17.04 -3.80 -2.23
N ALA A 157 -18.37 -3.62 -2.16
CA ALA A 157 -18.94 -2.62 -1.29
C ALA A 157 -18.66 -2.91 0.18
N ARG A 158 -18.79 -4.16 0.63
CA ARG A 158 -18.48 -4.54 2.02
C ARG A 158 -17.03 -4.25 2.36
N SER A 159 -16.11 -4.52 1.44
CA SER A 159 -14.68 -4.28 1.61
C SER A 159 -14.32 -2.80 1.77
N LEU A 160 -15.04 -1.91 1.08
CA LEU A 160 -14.74 -0.47 1.05
C LEU A 160 -15.50 0.33 2.12
N LYS A 161 -16.74 -0.09 2.44
CA LYS A 161 -17.61 0.61 3.41
C LYS A 161 -16.98 0.66 4.79
N SER A 162 -17.09 1.82 5.43
CA SER A 162 -16.75 1.99 6.85
C SER A 162 -17.47 0.97 7.73
N LYS A 163 -16.84 0.56 8.83
CA LYS A 163 -17.39 -0.43 9.77
C LYS A 163 -18.71 0.00 10.42
N THR A 164 -18.93 1.30 10.54
CA THR A 164 -20.09 1.91 11.20
C THR A 164 -20.67 3.04 10.37
N GLY A 165 -21.90 3.43 10.69
CA GLY A 165 -22.58 4.58 10.09
C GLY A 165 -23.51 4.22 8.93
N TRP A 166 -23.36 3.03 8.34
CA TRP A 166 -24.29 2.52 7.34
C TRP A 166 -25.56 1.97 7.99
N LYS A 167 -26.71 2.28 7.39
CA LYS A 167 -27.98 1.66 7.73
C LYS A 167 -27.88 0.15 7.48
N SER A 168 -28.22 -0.66 8.49
CA SER A 168 -28.25 -2.11 8.35
C SER A 168 -29.53 -2.58 7.66
N VAL A 169 -29.42 -3.57 6.79
CA VAL A 169 -30.53 -4.34 6.21
C VAL A 169 -30.16 -5.82 6.20
N ASP A 170 -31.15 -6.69 6.31
CA ASP A 170 -30.92 -8.15 6.43
C ASP A 170 -30.27 -8.76 5.19
N SER A 171 -30.43 -8.12 4.02
CA SER A 171 -29.96 -8.63 2.72
C SER A 171 -28.52 -8.26 2.37
N VAL A 172 -27.88 -7.37 3.14
CA VAL A 172 -26.53 -6.88 2.84
C VAL A 172 -25.67 -6.88 4.09
N SER A 173 -24.50 -7.48 3.96
CA SER A 173 -23.54 -7.57 5.06
C SER A 173 -22.97 -6.19 5.39
N THR A 174 -22.69 -5.94 6.69
CA THR A 174 -22.12 -4.67 7.16
C THR A 174 -20.77 -4.35 6.51
N GLY A 175 -20.38 -3.08 6.46
CA GLY A 175 -19.03 -2.73 6.00
C GLY A 175 -17.95 -3.29 6.93
N VAL A 176 -16.81 -3.69 6.38
CA VAL A 176 -15.64 -4.15 7.16
C VAL A 176 -14.39 -3.33 6.93
N ASP A 177 -14.42 -2.43 5.95
CA ASP A 177 -13.29 -1.55 5.62
C ASP A 177 -11.95 -2.31 5.51
N ARG A 178 -11.96 -3.40 4.74
CA ARG A 178 -10.83 -4.34 4.62
C ARG A 178 -9.54 -3.65 4.18
N PHE A 179 -9.67 -2.64 3.32
CA PHE A 179 -8.53 -1.97 2.69
C PHE A 179 -8.23 -0.59 3.31
N GLY A 180 -8.91 -0.20 4.39
CA GLY A 180 -8.72 1.11 5.04
C GLY A 180 -9.22 2.30 4.21
N PHE A 181 -10.09 2.07 3.23
CA PHE A 181 -10.69 3.11 2.40
C PHE A 181 -11.70 3.97 3.17
N ASN A 182 -12.34 3.37 4.18
CA ASN A 182 -13.27 3.97 5.14
C ASN A 182 -14.36 4.82 4.47
N ALA A 183 -15.12 4.19 3.56
CA ALA A 183 -16.25 4.84 2.90
C ALA A 183 -17.42 5.09 3.87
N ALA A 184 -17.44 6.27 4.51
CA ALA A 184 -18.53 6.73 5.36
C ALA A 184 -19.72 7.27 4.54
N PRO A 185 -20.97 6.92 4.89
CA PRO A 185 -22.15 7.24 4.09
C PRO A 185 -22.60 8.70 4.23
N SER A 186 -22.03 9.58 3.40
CA SER A 186 -22.20 11.04 3.46
C SER A 186 -23.45 11.58 2.78
N GLY A 187 -24.22 10.75 2.08
CA GLY A 187 -25.31 11.21 1.22
C GLY A 187 -24.82 12.08 0.06
N ARG A 188 -25.72 12.91 -0.47
CA ARG A 188 -25.42 13.97 -1.46
C ARG A 188 -26.34 15.17 -1.32
N HIS A 189 -25.96 16.30 -1.90
CA HIS A 189 -26.79 17.48 -2.10
C HIS A 189 -27.36 17.48 -3.53
N ASN A 190 -28.67 17.62 -3.67
CA ASN A 190 -29.36 17.64 -4.97
C ASN A 190 -29.45 19.08 -5.52
N ASN A 191 -29.83 19.20 -6.79
CA ASN A 191 -29.96 20.49 -7.47
C ASN A 191 -31.13 21.37 -6.98
N ASP A 192 -32.11 20.78 -6.30
CA ASP A 192 -33.25 21.44 -5.68
C ASP A 192 -32.94 21.97 -4.26
N GLY A 193 -31.74 21.69 -3.75
CA GLY A 193 -31.30 22.06 -2.40
C GLY A 193 -31.56 20.99 -1.34
N ASP A 194 -32.25 19.90 -1.69
CA ASP A 194 -32.51 18.81 -0.75
C ASP A 194 -31.30 17.89 -0.61
N TYR A 195 -31.24 17.18 0.51
CA TYR A 195 -30.21 16.19 0.79
C TYR A 195 -30.76 14.77 0.63
N MET A 196 -30.00 13.90 -0.03
CA MET A 196 -30.30 12.46 -0.06
C MET A 196 -29.63 11.76 1.11
N ASP A 197 -30.41 10.98 1.85
CA ASP A 197 -30.06 10.31 3.12
C ASP A 197 -28.59 9.88 3.23
N ALA A 198 -27.84 10.59 4.08
CA ALA A 198 -26.66 10.05 4.73
C ALA A 198 -27.05 8.75 5.48
N GLU A 199 -26.07 7.93 5.84
CA GLU A 199 -26.25 6.56 6.37
C GLU A 199 -26.75 5.53 5.35
N LYS A 200 -27.43 5.94 4.28
CA LYS A 200 -27.88 5.03 3.21
C LYS A 200 -27.01 5.05 1.97
N PHE A 201 -26.43 6.19 1.64
CA PHE A 201 -25.72 6.39 0.38
C PHE A 201 -24.39 7.11 0.60
N LEU A 202 -23.45 6.82 -0.29
CA LEU A 202 -22.23 7.60 -0.49
C LEU A 202 -22.02 7.76 -1.99
N PHE A 203 -21.73 8.98 -2.40
CA PHE A 203 -21.44 9.31 -3.78
C PHE A 203 -20.09 10.01 -3.89
N PHE A 204 -19.32 9.63 -4.91
CA PHE A 204 -18.04 10.25 -5.23
C PHE A 204 -18.07 10.82 -6.63
N TRP A 205 -17.40 11.96 -6.82
CA TRP A 205 -17.08 12.41 -8.17
C TRP A 205 -15.90 11.64 -8.77
N SER A 206 -15.96 11.46 -10.09
CA SER A 206 -14.81 11.26 -10.96
C SER A 206 -14.44 12.57 -11.65
N SER A 207 -13.20 12.71 -12.12
CA SER A 207 -12.76 13.86 -12.93
C SER A 207 -13.36 13.89 -14.36
N VAL A 208 -14.16 12.89 -14.73
CA VAL A 208 -14.67 12.70 -16.09
C VAL A 208 -16.07 13.33 -16.27
N GLU A 209 -16.18 14.21 -17.26
CA GLU A 209 -17.43 14.73 -17.82
C GLU A 209 -18.12 13.66 -18.67
N SER A 210 -19.44 13.54 -18.57
CA SER A 210 -20.21 12.69 -19.49
C SER A 210 -20.82 13.50 -20.63
N ASP A 211 -21.50 14.61 -20.28
CA ASP A 211 -22.09 15.52 -21.26
C ASP A 211 -22.05 16.99 -20.78
N ALA A 212 -22.77 17.88 -21.48
CA ALA A 212 -22.81 19.31 -21.14
C ALA A 212 -23.35 19.61 -19.73
N GLY A 213 -24.25 18.78 -19.18
CA GLY A 213 -24.87 18.95 -17.87
C GLY A 213 -24.53 17.88 -16.84
N THR A 214 -23.95 16.75 -17.23
CA THR A 214 -23.66 15.61 -16.35
C THR A 214 -22.18 15.23 -16.32
N ALA A 215 -21.79 14.62 -15.21
CA ALA A 215 -20.46 14.08 -14.99
C ALA A 215 -20.53 12.70 -14.33
N VAL A 216 -19.43 11.97 -14.43
CA VAL A 216 -19.30 10.62 -13.90
C VAL A 216 -19.13 10.63 -12.39
N GLY A 217 -19.83 9.73 -11.71
CA GLY A 217 -19.63 9.47 -10.29
C GLY A 217 -19.75 7.99 -9.94
N TRP A 218 -19.45 7.69 -8.68
CA TRP A 218 -19.45 6.33 -8.12
C TRP A 218 -20.28 6.27 -6.85
N THR A 219 -20.97 5.16 -6.63
CA THR A 219 -21.93 5.02 -5.53
C THR A 219 -21.70 3.75 -4.73
N LEU A 220 -21.76 3.90 -3.41
CA LEU A 220 -21.99 2.81 -2.47
C LEU A 220 -23.37 3.00 -1.84
N ARG A 221 -24.14 1.91 -1.76
CA ARG A 221 -25.50 1.91 -1.21
C ARG A 221 -25.62 0.94 -0.06
N TYR A 222 -26.40 1.26 0.96
CA TYR A 222 -26.64 0.38 2.10
C TYR A 222 -27.31 -0.95 1.73
N ASP A 223 -28.08 -0.97 0.65
CA ASP A 223 -28.89 -2.09 0.16
C ASP A 223 -28.25 -2.83 -1.04
N ASN A 224 -26.98 -2.53 -1.34
CA ASN A 224 -26.23 -3.18 -2.41
C ASN A 224 -24.80 -3.55 -1.97
N GLU A 225 -24.23 -4.51 -2.69
CA GLU A 225 -22.90 -5.09 -2.51
C GLU A 225 -21.88 -4.61 -3.57
N TYR A 226 -22.29 -3.75 -4.50
CA TYR A 226 -21.43 -3.21 -5.56
C TYR A 226 -20.95 -1.78 -5.27
N LEU A 227 -19.77 -1.45 -5.83
CA LEU A 227 -19.34 -0.08 -6.11
C LEU A 227 -19.83 0.28 -7.52
N ASP A 228 -20.97 0.97 -7.58
CA ASP A 228 -21.69 1.26 -8.83
C ASP A 228 -21.14 2.52 -9.52
N TYR A 229 -21.18 2.51 -10.85
CA TYR A 229 -20.88 3.67 -11.69
C TYR A 229 -22.18 4.35 -12.13
N GLY A 230 -22.18 5.69 -12.22
CA GLY A 230 -23.33 6.46 -12.69
C GLY A 230 -22.99 7.85 -13.21
N GLU A 231 -24.02 8.54 -13.70
CA GLU A 231 -23.94 9.92 -14.19
C GLU A 231 -24.82 10.83 -13.32
N TYR A 232 -24.30 11.99 -12.97
CA TYR A 232 -24.96 12.93 -12.07
C TYR A 232 -24.85 14.35 -12.62
N TYR A 233 -25.86 15.17 -12.37
CA TYR A 233 -25.81 16.58 -12.76
C TYR A 233 -24.64 17.29 -12.07
N LYS A 234 -23.89 18.09 -12.82
CA LYS A 234 -22.67 18.77 -12.35
C LYS A 234 -22.91 19.72 -11.17
N ASN A 235 -24.15 20.13 -10.94
CA ASN A 235 -24.56 20.98 -9.81
C ASN A 235 -25.00 20.20 -8.56
N HIS A 236 -25.03 18.86 -8.58
CA HIS A 236 -25.16 18.07 -7.36
C HIS A 236 -23.90 18.19 -6.51
N GLY A 237 -24.03 18.10 -5.20
CA GLY A 237 -22.91 18.00 -4.27
C GLY A 237 -22.58 16.55 -3.97
N LEU A 238 -21.44 16.03 -4.46
CA LEU A 238 -20.92 14.71 -4.11
C LEU A 238 -19.55 14.84 -3.42
N SER A 239 -19.13 13.78 -2.74
CA SER A 239 -17.87 13.76 -1.99
C SER A 239 -16.66 13.64 -2.92
N ILE A 240 -15.51 14.13 -2.44
CA ILE A 240 -14.21 13.98 -3.11
C ILE A 240 -13.30 13.10 -2.27
N ARG A 241 -12.64 12.17 -2.94
CA ARG A 241 -11.70 11.22 -2.36
C ARG A 241 -10.38 11.31 -3.12
N CYS A 242 -9.45 12.14 -2.66
CA CYS A 242 -8.22 12.38 -3.42
C CYS A 242 -7.33 11.12 -3.47
N VAL A 243 -6.59 10.97 -4.57
CA VAL A 243 -5.71 9.83 -4.82
C VAL A 243 -4.33 10.31 -5.34
N ILE A 244 -3.29 9.49 -5.15
CA ILE A 244 -1.95 9.66 -5.71
C ILE A 244 -1.49 8.34 -6.31
N ASP A 245 -0.81 8.39 -7.46
CA ASP A 245 -0.03 7.25 -7.96
C ASP A 245 1.19 7.01 -7.05
N THR A 246 1.36 5.79 -6.50
CA THR A 246 2.38 5.48 -5.48
C THR A 246 3.81 5.89 -5.84
N ASN A 247 4.15 5.91 -7.12
CA ASN A 247 5.46 6.35 -7.63
C ASN A 247 5.81 7.83 -7.36
N ARG A 248 4.91 8.60 -6.72
CA ARG A 248 5.05 10.04 -6.43
C ARG A 248 5.08 10.38 -4.93
N VAL A 249 5.18 9.39 -4.04
CA VAL A 249 5.03 9.59 -2.57
C VAL A 249 6.36 9.37 -1.82
N VAL A 250 6.64 10.22 -0.83
CA VAL A 250 7.75 10.05 0.13
C VAL A 250 7.19 9.89 1.53
N PHE A 251 7.42 8.75 2.16
CA PHE A 251 7.02 8.47 3.54
C PHE A 251 8.11 8.94 4.51
N ASP A 252 7.77 9.78 5.51
CA ASP A 252 8.69 10.29 6.54
C ASP A 252 8.32 9.74 7.92
N THR A 253 9.11 8.80 8.43
CA THR A 253 8.85 8.04 9.66
C THR A 253 9.72 8.47 10.86
N THR A 254 10.33 9.65 10.81
CA THR A 254 11.50 9.98 11.68
C THR A 254 11.23 10.40 13.15
N LYS A 255 10.04 10.20 13.76
CA LYS A 255 9.85 10.46 15.21
C LYS A 255 8.88 9.48 15.91
N SER A 256 9.49 8.58 16.68
CA SER A 256 9.00 7.68 17.75
C SER A 256 7.48 7.51 18.01
N PHE A 257 7.07 6.25 17.84
CA PHE A 257 6.26 5.41 18.74
C PHE A 257 4.94 5.99 19.30
N VAL A 258 3.85 5.56 18.68
CA VAL A 258 2.63 5.11 19.37
C VAL A 258 2.24 3.81 18.68
N ALA A 259 2.10 2.72 19.43
CA ALA A 259 1.29 1.60 18.99
C ALA A 259 -0.18 1.95 19.27
N PRO A 260 -1.07 1.90 18.27
CA PRO A 260 -2.48 1.73 18.61
C PRO A 260 -3.20 0.82 17.61
N GLY A 261 -3.99 -0.12 18.13
CA GLY A 261 -5.04 -0.77 17.33
C GLY A 261 -6.02 0.24 16.75
N LYS A 262 -5.74 0.74 15.54
CA LYS A 262 -6.61 1.63 14.76
C LYS A 262 -6.53 1.47 13.24
N ILE A 263 -5.67 0.60 12.71
CA ILE A 263 -6.17 -0.31 11.69
C ILE A 263 -6.78 -1.44 12.54
N PRO A 264 -8.06 -1.79 12.38
CA PRO A 264 -8.50 -3.05 12.93
C PRO A 264 -7.76 -4.14 12.18
N LEU A 265 -6.61 -4.53 12.74
CA LEU A 265 -5.83 -5.72 12.42
C LEU A 265 -6.61 -7.01 12.74
N ASP A 266 -7.94 -6.94 12.86
CA ASP A 266 -8.83 -8.02 12.43
C ASP A 266 -8.78 -8.08 10.89
N PHE A 267 -7.57 -8.29 10.35
CA PHE A 267 -7.45 -8.99 9.09
C PHE A 267 -8.31 -10.25 9.25
N GLY A 268 -9.14 -10.55 8.25
CA GLY A 268 -9.70 -11.89 8.09
C GLY A 268 -8.58 -12.86 7.76
N TYR A 269 -7.56 -12.95 8.61
CA TYR A 269 -6.60 -14.02 8.61
C TYR A 269 -7.41 -15.28 8.88
N ASP A 270 -7.62 -16.07 7.83
CA ASP A 270 -7.76 -17.48 8.07
C ASP A 270 -6.52 -17.90 8.87
N SER A 271 -6.74 -18.55 10.01
CA SER A 271 -5.64 -19.10 10.79
C SER A 271 -5.42 -20.53 10.36
N ILE A 272 -4.17 -20.93 10.15
CA ILE A 272 -3.81 -22.33 10.00
C ILE A 272 -3.18 -22.84 11.28
N LYS A 273 -3.56 -24.06 11.65
CA LYS A 273 -2.87 -24.80 12.70
C LYS A 273 -1.73 -25.62 12.07
N VAL A 274 -0.51 -25.38 12.52
CA VAL A 274 0.65 -26.24 12.21
C VAL A 274 1.10 -26.85 13.52
N GLU A 275 0.92 -28.17 13.61
CA GLU A 275 1.06 -28.94 14.86
C GLU A 275 0.17 -28.40 15.99
N ASP A 276 0.74 -27.81 17.04
CA ASP A 276 0.03 -27.24 18.20
C ASP A 276 -0.07 -25.70 18.15
N LYS A 277 0.49 -25.06 17.12
CA LYS A 277 0.55 -23.60 16.98
C LYS A 277 -0.39 -23.09 15.89
N TYR A 278 -0.91 -21.89 16.11
CA TYR A 278 -1.78 -21.19 15.18
C TYR A 278 -1.00 -20.05 14.55
N TYR A 279 -1.13 -19.93 13.23
CA TYR A 279 -0.51 -18.89 12.43
C TYR A 279 -1.57 -18.22 11.58
N HIS A 280 -1.45 -16.92 11.43
CA HIS A 280 -2.29 -16.14 10.54
C HIS A 280 -1.83 -16.32 9.08
N THR A 281 -2.74 -16.13 8.13
CA THR A 281 -2.41 -16.24 6.71
C THR A 281 -2.88 -15.03 5.92
N VAL A 282 -2.04 -14.51 5.03
CA VAL A 282 -2.31 -13.33 4.21
C VAL A 282 -2.21 -13.64 2.72
N ASP A 283 -3.16 -13.17 1.93
CA ASP A 283 -3.11 -13.28 0.48
C ASP A 283 -2.33 -12.08 -0.08
N ILE A 284 -1.24 -12.37 -0.80
CA ILE A 284 -0.42 -11.35 -1.48
C ILE A 284 -0.17 -11.86 -2.89
N ASP A 285 -0.62 -11.06 -3.88
CA ASP A 285 -0.72 -11.49 -5.27
C ASP A 285 -1.61 -12.76 -5.41
N ASP A 286 -1.11 -13.81 -6.05
CA ASP A 286 -1.80 -15.08 -6.28
C ASP A 286 -1.44 -16.18 -5.27
N LEU A 287 -0.78 -15.82 -4.17
CA LEU A 287 -0.37 -16.75 -3.11
C LEU A 287 -0.97 -16.37 -1.76
N THR A 288 -1.36 -17.38 -0.99
CA THR A 288 -1.57 -17.25 0.44
C THR A 288 -0.26 -17.54 1.18
N TRP A 289 0.18 -16.63 2.03
CA TRP A 289 1.38 -16.70 2.86
C TRP A 289 1.04 -16.92 4.33
N ILE A 290 1.86 -17.69 5.05
CA ILE A 290 1.86 -17.63 6.52
C ILE A 290 2.50 -16.31 6.97
N ALA A 291 1.77 -15.51 7.76
CA ALA A 291 2.09 -14.14 8.13
C ALA A 291 3.05 -14.02 9.34
N GLU A 292 3.33 -15.09 10.06
CA GLU A 292 4.39 -15.14 11.07
C GLU A 292 5.53 -16.10 10.70
N ASN A 293 6.70 -15.88 11.33
CA ASN A 293 7.81 -16.82 11.25
C ASN A 293 7.40 -18.13 11.94
N MET A 294 7.65 -19.27 11.28
CA MET A 294 7.41 -20.58 11.88
C MET A 294 8.14 -20.71 13.23
N SER A 295 7.49 -21.32 14.22
CA SER A 295 8.05 -21.49 15.57
C SER A 295 7.89 -22.90 16.15
N VAL A 296 7.49 -23.87 15.32
CA VAL A 296 7.38 -25.30 15.67
C VAL A 296 8.75 -25.88 16.08
N GLU A 297 8.79 -26.65 17.17
CA GLU A 297 10.02 -27.33 17.60
C GLU A 297 10.25 -28.60 16.79
N LYS A 298 11.13 -28.56 15.79
CA LYS A 298 11.37 -29.71 14.92
C LYS A 298 12.79 -29.71 14.37
N GLY A 299 13.38 -30.89 14.25
CA GLY A 299 14.66 -31.12 13.58
C GLY A 299 15.78 -30.19 14.07
N ASP A 300 16.66 -29.81 13.14
CA ASP A 300 17.72 -28.84 13.40
C ASP A 300 17.14 -27.43 13.34
N SER A 301 16.77 -26.93 14.51
CA SER A 301 16.19 -25.60 14.70
C SER A 301 16.66 -24.94 16.00
N TRP A 302 16.71 -23.61 16.00
CA TRP A 302 17.27 -22.81 17.08
C TRP A 302 16.40 -21.62 17.42
N CYS A 303 16.36 -21.29 18.70
CA CYS A 303 16.01 -19.94 19.12
C CYS A 303 17.23 -19.05 18.97
N TYR A 304 17.04 -17.78 18.62
CA TYR A 304 18.16 -16.86 18.56
C TYR A 304 18.89 -16.82 19.92
N LYS A 305 20.21 -17.10 19.93
CA LYS A 305 21.04 -17.25 21.15
C LYS A 305 20.48 -18.26 22.17
N ASP A 306 19.81 -19.30 21.68
CA ASP A 306 19.21 -20.35 22.50
C ASP A 306 18.24 -19.83 23.57
N ASN A 307 17.63 -18.66 23.32
CA ASN A 307 16.70 -18.01 24.23
C ASN A 307 15.24 -18.28 23.82
N ALA A 308 14.49 -18.96 24.69
CA ALA A 308 13.08 -19.28 24.46
C ALA A 308 12.19 -18.04 24.21
N ASP A 309 12.48 -16.89 24.84
CA ASP A 309 11.74 -15.65 24.60
C ASP A 309 11.96 -15.12 23.17
N SER A 310 13.15 -15.36 22.62
CA SER A 310 13.44 -15.03 21.22
C SER A 310 12.64 -15.91 20.26
N CYS A 311 12.46 -17.20 20.56
CA CYS A 311 11.56 -18.07 19.80
C CYS A 311 10.10 -17.61 19.85
N ALA A 312 9.62 -17.22 21.04
CA ALA A 312 8.25 -16.75 21.20
C ALA A 312 8.00 -15.45 20.42
N LYS A 313 9.01 -14.59 20.33
CA LYS A 313 8.90 -13.28 19.68
C LYS A 313 9.20 -13.30 18.18
N TYR A 314 10.25 -13.98 17.75
CA TYR A 314 10.79 -13.92 16.38
C TYR A 314 10.56 -15.20 15.57
N GLY A 315 10.00 -16.23 16.19
CA GLY A 315 9.98 -17.58 15.63
C GLY A 315 11.33 -18.28 15.74
N ARG A 316 11.43 -19.44 15.10
CA ARG A 316 12.62 -20.29 15.09
C ARG A 316 13.42 -20.12 13.80
N LEU A 317 14.71 -20.37 13.92
CA LEU A 317 15.64 -20.49 12.80
C LEU A 317 15.83 -21.97 12.48
N TYR A 318 15.68 -22.38 11.23
CA TYR A 318 15.71 -23.79 10.83
C TYR A 318 16.81 -24.03 9.80
N SER A 319 17.44 -25.21 9.85
CA SER A 319 18.21 -25.71 8.71
C SER A 319 17.33 -25.84 7.47
N TRP A 320 17.92 -25.77 6.28
CA TRP A 320 17.16 -25.88 5.03
C TRP A 320 16.46 -27.25 4.90
N ASN A 321 17.14 -28.33 5.30
CA ASN A 321 16.54 -29.67 5.28
C ASN A 321 15.32 -29.74 6.21
N THR A 322 15.39 -29.13 7.40
CA THR A 322 14.23 -29.08 8.30
C THR A 322 13.12 -28.19 7.74
N ALA A 323 13.48 -27.05 7.11
CA ALA A 323 12.53 -26.13 6.48
C ALA A 323 11.69 -26.79 5.37
N MET A 324 12.30 -27.70 4.59
CA MET A 324 11.59 -28.44 3.53
C MET A 324 10.45 -29.32 4.06
N ASP A 325 10.51 -29.76 5.32
CA ASP A 325 9.54 -30.66 5.95
C ASP A 325 8.60 -29.95 6.96
N LEU A 326 8.64 -28.61 7.04
CA LEU A 326 7.89 -27.84 8.03
C LEU A 326 6.50 -27.41 7.57
N CYS A 327 6.29 -27.24 6.27
CA CYS A 327 5.03 -26.72 5.78
C CYS A 327 3.91 -27.77 5.92
N PRO A 328 2.71 -27.37 6.39
CA PRO A 328 1.59 -28.28 6.56
C PRO A 328 1.07 -28.80 5.21
N GLU A 329 0.24 -29.84 5.24
CA GLU A 329 -0.35 -30.41 4.03
C GLU A 329 -1.07 -29.34 3.19
N GLY A 330 -0.81 -29.34 1.87
CA GLY A 330 -1.32 -28.34 0.94
C GLY A 330 -0.54 -27.02 0.91
N TRP A 331 0.50 -26.87 1.73
CA TRP A 331 1.42 -25.74 1.72
C TRP A 331 2.83 -26.21 1.38
N ARG A 332 3.65 -25.28 0.89
CA ARG A 332 5.03 -25.55 0.48
C ARG A 332 5.96 -24.42 0.92
N LEU A 333 7.25 -24.72 0.98
CA LEU A 333 8.27 -23.70 1.14
C LEU A 333 8.35 -22.85 -0.16
N PRO A 334 8.38 -21.51 -0.08
CA PRO A 334 8.40 -20.63 -1.24
C PRO A 334 9.59 -20.89 -2.15
N THR A 335 9.38 -20.78 -3.45
CA THR A 335 10.45 -20.78 -4.45
C THR A 335 11.07 -19.39 -4.55
N THR A 336 12.18 -19.26 -5.26
CA THR A 336 12.76 -17.94 -5.58
C THR A 336 11.80 -17.09 -6.42
N ASP A 337 10.96 -17.72 -7.23
CA ASP A 337 10.00 -17.02 -8.09
C ASP A 337 8.83 -16.47 -7.26
N ASP A 338 8.40 -17.17 -6.21
CA ASP A 338 7.39 -16.65 -5.28
C ASP A 338 7.89 -15.40 -4.56
N PHE A 339 9.14 -15.43 -4.07
CA PHE A 339 9.74 -14.25 -3.45
C PHE A 339 9.97 -13.10 -4.44
N TYR A 340 10.36 -13.41 -5.68
CA TYR A 340 10.48 -12.41 -6.74
C TYR A 340 9.14 -11.72 -7.03
N ARG A 341 8.05 -12.49 -7.12
CA ARG A 341 6.70 -11.93 -7.32
C ARG A 341 6.23 -11.12 -6.11
N LEU A 342 6.39 -11.66 -4.90
CA LEU A 342 6.09 -10.96 -3.65
C LEU A 342 6.79 -9.60 -3.60
N TYR A 343 8.10 -9.56 -3.89
CA TYR A 343 8.88 -8.35 -3.86
C TYR A 343 8.44 -7.33 -4.92
N ASN A 344 8.18 -7.77 -6.16
CA ASN A 344 7.72 -6.88 -7.22
C ASN A 344 6.32 -6.33 -6.94
N PHE A 345 5.43 -7.16 -6.42
CA PHE A 345 4.10 -6.73 -5.99
C PHE A 345 4.20 -5.72 -4.85
N ALA A 346 5.14 -5.94 -3.93
CA ALA A 346 5.30 -5.09 -2.77
C ALA A 346 6.10 -3.81 -3.02
N CYS A 347 6.69 -3.64 -4.20
CA CYS A 347 7.51 -2.48 -4.56
C CYS A 347 8.69 -2.21 -3.61
N GLY A 348 9.20 -3.23 -2.90
CA GLY A 348 10.36 -3.10 -2.01
C GLY A 348 10.29 -3.92 -0.73
N ALA A 349 11.41 -3.99 -0.01
CA ALA A 349 11.51 -4.66 1.28
C ALA A 349 10.69 -3.95 2.38
N ASN A 350 10.64 -2.61 2.38
CA ASN A 350 9.95 -1.81 3.40
C ASN A 350 8.49 -2.21 3.57
N ALA A 351 7.80 -2.44 2.46
CA ALA A 351 6.40 -2.86 2.44
C ALA A 351 6.14 -4.26 3.05
N LEU A 352 7.18 -5.10 3.15
CA LEU A 352 7.11 -6.47 3.68
C LEU A 352 7.65 -6.57 5.12
N ARG A 353 8.59 -5.68 5.48
CA ARG A 353 9.19 -5.64 6.82
C ARG A 353 8.14 -5.24 7.84
N SER A 354 8.17 -5.90 9.00
CA SER A 354 7.33 -5.56 10.16
C SER A 354 7.55 -4.12 10.61
N MET A 355 6.51 -3.54 11.20
CA MET A 355 6.51 -2.15 11.68
C MET A 355 7.35 -1.92 12.95
N ASP A 356 7.91 -2.97 13.54
CA ASP A 356 8.66 -2.88 14.78
C ASP A 356 9.86 -3.86 14.81
N ASN A 357 10.67 -3.74 15.86
CA ASN A 357 11.82 -4.59 16.16
C ASN A 357 13.04 -4.47 15.23
N TRP A 358 13.06 -3.59 14.24
CA TRP A 358 14.26 -3.28 13.45
C TRP A 358 15.15 -2.25 14.18
N ALA A 359 16.46 -2.32 13.98
CA ALA A 359 17.43 -1.53 14.75
C ALA A 359 17.46 -0.04 14.38
N LYS A 360 17.09 0.32 13.14
CA LYS A 360 17.07 1.71 12.67
C LYS A 360 15.79 2.05 11.91
N GLU A 361 15.62 1.50 10.72
CA GLU A 361 14.43 1.75 9.89
C GLU A 361 13.46 0.59 10.04
N GLN A 362 12.23 0.87 10.46
CA GLN A 362 11.15 -0.12 10.48
C GLN A 362 10.62 -0.35 9.06
N GLY A 363 9.86 -1.42 8.86
CA GLY A 363 9.04 -1.55 7.67
C GLY A 363 7.68 -0.87 7.80
N ASP A 364 6.96 -0.81 6.70
CA ASP A 364 5.60 -0.26 6.62
C ASP A 364 4.53 -1.37 6.74
N ASP A 365 4.94 -2.63 6.51
CA ASP A 365 4.10 -3.84 6.55
C ASP A 365 2.72 -3.70 5.88
N ILE A 366 2.66 -2.97 4.76
CA ILE A 366 1.39 -2.59 4.12
C ILE A 366 0.58 -3.78 3.62
N PHE A 367 1.20 -4.96 3.50
CA PHE A 367 0.56 -6.21 3.08
C PHE A 367 0.36 -7.21 4.22
N GLY A 368 0.76 -6.91 5.46
CA GLY A 368 0.63 -7.85 6.58
C GLY A 368 1.50 -9.11 6.45
N PHE A 369 2.61 -9.02 5.71
CA PHE A 369 3.62 -10.09 5.62
C PHE A 369 4.40 -10.21 6.93
N SER A 370 4.56 -9.10 7.65
CA SER A 370 5.12 -8.99 8.99
C SER A 370 6.49 -9.65 9.12
N ALA A 371 7.42 -9.36 8.20
CA ALA A 371 8.78 -9.89 8.30
C ALA A 371 9.50 -9.30 9.51
N LEU A 372 9.68 -10.11 10.55
CA LEU A 372 10.44 -9.75 11.75
C LEU A 372 11.95 -9.95 11.53
N PRO A 373 12.81 -9.07 12.05
CA PRO A 373 14.27 -9.15 11.90
C PRO A 373 14.88 -10.16 12.87
N ALA A 374 14.59 -11.43 12.62
CA ALA A 374 15.01 -12.56 13.46
C ALA A 374 16.51 -12.89 13.36
N GLY A 375 17.23 -12.29 12.41
CA GLY A 375 18.61 -12.63 12.13
C GLY A 375 18.77 -14.05 11.57
N GLY A 376 19.96 -14.61 11.71
CA GLY A 376 20.29 -15.96 11.24
C GLY A 376 21.29 -16.69 12.14
N TYR A 377 21.53 -17.96 11.81
CA TYR A 377 22.54 -18.82 12.40
C TYR A 377 23.38 -19.46 11.29
N ASP A 378 24.71 -19.48 11.39
CA ASP A 378 25.60 -20.00 10.33
C ASP A 378 26.36 -21.28 10.71
N GLY A 379 26.04 -21.87 11.87
CA GLY A 379 26.76 -23.00 12.43
C GLY A 379 27.83 -22.62 13.46
N ASP A 380 28.36 -21.40 13.37
CA ASP A 380 29.37 -20.86 14.29
C ASP A 380 28.75 -19.87 15.30
N GLY A 381 27.71 -19.14 14.90
CA GLY A 381 27.02 -18.22 15.78
C GLY A 381 25.75 -17.59 15.20
N PHE A 382 25.10 -16.80 16.06
CA PHE A 382 23.90 -16.04 15.71
C PHE A 382 24.27 -14.63 15.28
N PHE A 383 23.63 -14.11 14.23
CA PHE A 383 23.95 -12.82 13.63
C PHE A 383 22.70 -12.02 13.25
N ASP A 384 22.86 -10.71 13.07
CA ASP A 384 21.89 -9.78 12.48
C ASP A 384 20.49 -9.68 13.09
N LEU A 385 20.31 -10.06 14.36
CA LEU A 385 19.07 -9.73 15.07
C LEU A 385 18.83 -8.23 15.03
N HIS A 386 17.58 -7.84 14.79
CA HIS A 386 17.15 -6.44 14.56
C HIS A 386 17.69 -5.81 13.26
N SER A 387 18.63 -6.46 12.56
CA SER A 387 19.24 -5.90 11.36
C SER A 387 18.66 -6.47 10.08
N SER A 388 18.35 -7.76 10.11
CA SER A 388 18.02 -8.55 8.93
C SER A 388 16.97 -9.62 9.22
N ALA A 389 16.19 -9.96 8.20
CA ALA A 389 15.32 -11.12 8.15
C ALA A 389 15.73 -12.01 6.98
N TYR A 390 15.81 -13.32 7.24
CA TYR A 390 16.18 -14.33 6.25
C TYR A 390 15.09 -15.40 6.15
N PHE A 391 14.65 -15.70 4.94
CA PHE A 391 13.59 -16.68 4.67
C PHE A 391 14.06 -17.74 3.68
N TRP A 392 14.03 -19.00 4.07
CA TRP A 392 14.43 -20.08 3.17
C TRP A 392 13.53 -20.16 1.93
N SER A 393 14.15 -20.39 0.78
CA SER A 393 13.48 -20.86 -0.42
C SER A 393 13.65 -22.37 -0.57
N SER A 394 12.69 -23.04 -1.20
CA SER A 394 12.82 -24.44 -1.66
C SER A 394 13.82 -24.63 -2.81
N LYS A 395 14.39 -23.55 -3.36
CA LYS A 395 15.35 -23.63 -4.46
C LYS A 395 16.76 -23.97 -3.96
N GLU A 396 17.25 -25.15 -4.32
CA GLU A 396 18.65 -25.54 -4.14
C GLU A 396 19.58 -24.81 -5.13
N ASN A 397 20.81 -24.51 -4.69
CA ASN A 397 21.86 -23.97 -5.54
C ASN A 397 22.46 -25.08 -6.41
N SER A 398 22.14 -25.09 -7.70
CA SER A 398 22.64 -26.11 -8.63
C SER A 398 24.15 -26.02 -8.91
N LYS A 399 24.81 -24.92 -8.52
CA LYS A 399 26.24 -24.70 -8.79
C LYS A 399 27.14 -25.13 -7.64
N ILE A 400 26.64 -25.15 -6.41
CA ILE A 400 27.42 -25.43 -5.20
C ILE A 400 26.63 -26.40 -4.35
N GLU A 401 27.17 -27.61 -4.20
CA GLU A 401 26.57 -28.65 -3.37
C GLU A 401 26.47 -28.19 -1.91
N GLY A 402 25.32 -28.48 -1.28
CA GLY A 402 25.09 -28.10 0.11
C GLY A 402 24.61 -26.67 0.32
N GLU A 403 24.26 -25.93 -0.75
CA GLU A 403 23.67 -24.59 -0.65
C GLU A 403 22.23 -24.53 -1.18
N ALA A 404 21.47 -23.57 -0.67
CA ALA A 404 20.13 -23.22 -1.13
C ALA A 404 19.94 -21.70 -1.09
N TYR A 405 18.89 -21.20 -1.76
CA TYR A 405 18.60 -19.76 -1.77
C TYR A 405 17.71 -19.36 -0.59
N ALA A 406 17.90 -18.15 -0.10
CA ALA A 406 17.03 -17.50 0.86
C ALA A 406 16.72 -16.06 0.43
N LEU A 407 15.51 -15.59 0.71
CA LEU A 407 15.20 -14.16 0.63
C LEU A 407 15.85 -13.45 1.81
N PHE A 408 16.52 -12.35 1.51
CA PHE A 408 17.15 -11.47 2.48
C PHE A 408 16.49 -10.09 2.45
N LEU A 409 16.00 -9.63 3.60
CA LEU A 409 15.49 -8.29 3.84
C LEU A 409 16.32 -7.64 4.97
N ASN A 410 16.73 -6.39 4.82
CA ASN A 410 17.45 -5.67 5.87
C ASN A 410 16.92 -4.23 6.01
N TYR A 411 17.36 -3.49 7.05
CA TYR A 411 16.91 -2.11 7.25
C TYR A 411 17.70 -1.06 6.48
N TYR A 412 18.86 -1.38 5.93
CA TYR A 412 19.77 -0.39 5.35
C TYR A 412 19.71 -0.34 3.82
N ASN A 413 18.98 -1.26 3.20
CA ASN A 413 18.59 -1.20 1.80
C ASN A 413 17.11 -1.60 1.66
N ASN A 414 16.43 -1.03 0.66
CA ASN A 414 15.05 -1.41 0.34
C ASN A 414 14.99 -2.57 -0.67
N SER A 415 16.10 -3.30 -0.88
CA SER A 415 16.15 -4.43 -1.80
C SER A 415 15.81 -5.74 -1.10
N GLY A 416 15.10 -6.60 -1.81
CA GLY A 416 14.94 -8.02 -1.46
C GLY A 416 15.82 -8.83 -2.40
N GLU A 417 16.79 -9.55 -1.85
CA GLU A 417 17.74 -10.32 -2.67
C GLU A 417 17.67 -11.81 -2.34
N GLY A 418 17.61 -12.63 -3.37
CA GLY A 418 17.82 -14.07 -3.24
C GLY A 418 19.31 -14.36 -3.12
N GLN A 419 19.76 -14.77 -1.94
CA GLN A 419 21.18 -15.05 -1.65
C GLN A 419 21.38 -16.55 -1.41
N PRO A 420 22.42 -17.17 -1.99
CA PRO A 420 22.78 -18.55 -1.67
C PRO A 420 23.36 -18.63 -0.25
N ALA A 421 23.03 -19.69 0.46
CA ALA A 421 23.53 -19.96 1.79
C ALA A 421 23.66 -21.47 2.03
N ARG A 422 24.56 -21.86 2.94
CA ARG A 422 24.73 -23.27 3.32
C ARG A 422 23.43 -23.81 3.91
N LYS A 423 23.05 -25.02 3.52
CA LYS A 423 21.83 -25.69 4.00
C LYS A 423 21.83 -25.95 5.51
N SER A 424 23.01 -25.90 6.15
CA SER A 424 23.18 -25.99 7.60
C SER A 424 22.85 -24.70 8.36
N ASN A 425 22.73 -23.56 7.66
CA ASN A 425 22.38 -22.29 8.30
C ASN A 425 20.94 -22.34 8.85
N GLY A 426 20.69 -21.61 9.92
CA GLY A 426 19.37 -21.40 10.49
C GLY A 426 18.74 -20.12 9.98
N TYR A 427 17.67 -20.21 9.18
CA TYR A 427 16.84 -19.06 8.76
C TYR A 427 15.36 -19.28 9.06
N SER A 428 14.58 -18.21 9.05
CA SER A 428 13.14 -18.28 9.29
C SER A 428 12.43 -18.99 8.14
N VAL A 429 11.27 -19.56 8.45
CA VAL A 429 10.42 -20.26 7.46
C VAL A 429 9.07 -19.57 7.36
N ARG A 430 8.66 -19.37 6.11
CA ARG A 430 7.32 -18.94 5.69
C ARG A 430 6.82 -19.99 4.73
N CYS A 431 5.56 -20.41 4.85
CA CYS A 431 4.95 -21.35 3.91
C CYS A 431 3.96 -20.61 3.03
N VAL A 432 3.82 -21.10 1.79
CA VAL A 432 2.86 -20.58 0.81
C VAL A 432 2.01 -21.69 0.23
N LYS A 433 0.85 -21.32 -0.27
CA LYS A 433 0.05 -22.14 -1.19
C LYS A 433 -0.53 -21.23 -2.27
N ASP A 434 -0.91 -21.83 -3.38
CA ASP A 434 -1.64 -21.08 -4.41
C ASP A 434 -2.99 -20.63 -3.83
N SER A 435 -3.32 -19.35 -4.04
CA SER A 435 -4.63 -18.82 -3.68
C SER A 435 -5.68 -19.64 -4.42
N LYS A 436 -6.76 -20.03 -3.73
CA LYS A 436 -7.83 -20.81 -4.38
C LYS A 436 -8.34 -20.00 -5.57
N SER A 437 -8.10 -20.48 -6.79
CA SER A 437 -8.72 -19.93 -7.98
C SER A 437 -10.23 -19.90 -7.74
N ALA A 438 -10.86 -18.73 -7.93
CA ALA A 438 -12.30 -18.63 -7.92
C ALA A 438 -12.84 -19.51 -9.06
N GLU A 439 -13.43 -20.66 -8.71
CA GLU A 439 -14.29 -21.44 -9.62
C GLU A 439 -15.65 -20.75 -9.79
#